data_AF-A0A531NB36-F1
#
_entry.id   AF-A0A531NB36-F1
#
_cell.length_a   1.000
_cell.length_b   1.000
_cell.length_c   1.000
_cell.angle_alpha   90.00
_cell.angle_beta   90.00
_cell.angle_gamma   90.00
#
_symmetry.space_group_name_H-M   'P 1'
#
loop_
_entity.id
_entity.type
_entity.pdbx_description
1 polymer ?
#
loop_
_entity_poly.entity_id
_entity_poly.type
_entity_poly.pdbx_seq_one_letter_code
_entity_poly.pdbx_strand_id
1 'polypeptide(L)' 'MTVIDGTLKLDPEEARRVRQERLERIGRWVLPLAIMILAIWLWDRICVWNEIPQYILPRPGVVLWTLYNDAGLLFSA' A
#
# COMPACT_ATOMS: atom_id res chain seq x y z
N MET A 1 20.23 -33.56 -36.64
CA MET A 1 19.37 -34.22 -35.63
C MET A 1 19.08 -33.19 -34.56
N THR A 2 17.85 -32.71 -34.55
CA THR A 2 17.38 -31.50 -33.89
C THR A 2 17.30 -31.68 -32.37
N VAL A 3 18.16 -30.97 -31.63
CA VAL A 3 18.17 -30.92 -30.15
C VAL A 3 17.06 -29.97 -29.66
N ILE A 4 15.82 -30.29 -30.01
CA ILE A 4 14.61 -29.61 -29.52
C ILE A 4 13.66 -30.68 -28.99
N ASP A 5 14.09 -31.38 -27.95
CA ASP A 5 13.17 -32.22 -27.17
C ASP A 5 13.61 -32.34 -25.70
N GLY A 6 13.98 -31.21 -25.12
CA GLY A 6 14.07 -31.05 -23.68
C GLY A 6 12.77 -30.42 -23.21
N THR A 7 11.79 -31.24 -22.82
CA THR A 7 10.66 -30.80 -22.00
C THR A 7 11.05 -29.63 -21.09
N LEU A 8 10.34 -28.51 -21.22
CA LEU A 8 10.47 -27.28 -20.42
C LEU A 8 10.22 -27.56 -18.93
N LYS A 9 11.09 -28.35 -18.30
CA LYS A 9 11.23 -28.41 -16.85
C LYS A 9 12.08 -27.21 -16.50
N LEU A 10 11.41 -26.13 -16.08
CA LEU A 10 12.06 -25.03 -15.36
C LEU A 10 13.04 -25.65 -14.36
N ASP A 11 14.32 -25.38 -14.55
CA ASP A 11 15.34 -25.74 -13.57
C ASP A 11 14.88 -25.16 -12.22
N PRO A 12 14.88 -25.94 -11.12
CA PRO A 12 14.52 -25.42 -9.80
C PRO A 12 15.22 -24.10 -9.42
N GLU A 13 16.38 -23.80 -9.99
CA GLU A 13 17.03 -22.50 -9.84
C GLU A 13 16.32 -21.35 -10.58
N GLU A 14 15.89 -21.55 -11.82
CA GLU A 14 15.13 -20.56 -12.60
C GLU A 14 13.77 -20.27 -11.97
N ALA A 15 13.09 -21.29 -11.45
CA ALA A 15 11.82 -21.13 -10.74
C ALA A 15 11.92 -20.27 -9.46
N ARG A 16 13.06 -20.31 -8.77
CA ARG A 16 13.32 -19.48 -7.58
C ARG A 16 13.56 -18.02 -7.95
N ARG A 17 14.31 -17.76 -9.02
CA ARG A 17 14.57 -16.40 -9.53
C ARG A 17 13.28 -15.69 -9.95
N VAL A 18 12.44 -16.37 -10.72
CA VAL A 18 11.14 -15.81 -11.16
C VAL A 18 10.22 -15.51 -9.97
N ARG A 19 10.25 -16.30 -8.90
CA ARG A 19 9.50 -16.02 -7.67
C ARG A 19 10.03 -14.78 -6.94
N GLN A 20 11.36 -14.64 -6.83
CA GLN A 20 11.97 -13.47 -6.19
C GLN A 20 11.65 -12.18 -6.95
N GLU A 21 11.77 -12.18 -8.28
CA GLU A 21 11.41 -11.02 -9.12
C GLU A 21 9.94 -10.59 -8.94
N ARG A 22 9.02 -11.55 -8.83
CA ARG A 22 7.61 -11.27 -8.55
C ARG A 22 7.43 -10.65 -7.17
N LEU A 23 8.08 -11.18 -6.15
CA LEU A 23 8.01 -10.65 -4.79
C LEU A 23 8.62 -9.26 -4.70
N GLU A 24 9.74 -8.99 -5.38
CA GLU A 24 10.35 -7.67 -5.45
C GLU A 24 9.45 -6.65 -6.14
N ARG A 25 8.82 -7.03 -7.27
CA ARG A 25 7.92 -6.15 -8.02
C ARG A 25 6.67 -5.78 -7.22
N ILE A 26 6.11 -6.74 -6.49
CA ILE A 26 4.92 -6.52 -5.64
C ILE A 26 5.34 -5.77 -4.37
N GLY A 27 6.41 -6.20 -3.70
CA GLY A 27 6.93 -5.62 -2.47
C GLY A 27 7.29 -4.14 -2.61
N ARG A 28 7.79 -3.72 -3.77
CA ARG A 28 8.08 -2.30 -4.07
C ARG A 28 6.90 -1.36 -3.82
N TRP A 29 5.67 -1.82 -4.05
CA TRP A 29 4.46 -1.01 -3.88
C TRP A 29 3.66 -1.43 -2.65
N VAL A 30 3.65 -2.71 -2.31
CA VAL A 30 2.93 -3.22 -1.15
C VAL A 30 3.53 -2.69 0.15
N LEU A 31 4.86 -2.64 0.27
CA LEU A 31 5.51 -2.14 1.48
C LEU A 31 5.14 -0.68 1.79
N PRO A 32 5.30 0.30 0.87
CA PRO A 32 4.91 1.67 1.16
C PRO A 32 3.40 1.83 1.40
N LEU A 33 2.57 1.10 0.65
CA LEU A 33 1.12 1.12 0.86
C LEU A 33 0.74 0.59 2.25
N ALA A 34 1.35 -0.52 2.68
CA ALA A 34 1.11 -1.11 3.99
C ALA A 34 1.53 -0.16 5.12
N ILE A 35 2.69 0.50 4.99
CA ILE A 35 3.15 1.51 5.93
C ILE A 35 2.17 2.68 5.99
N MET A 36 1.68 3.17 4.85
CA MET A 36 0.69 4.25 4.79
C MET A 36 -0.61 3.87 5.52
N ILE A 37 -1.15 2.69 5.23
CA ILE A 37 -2.37 2.17 5.88
C ILE A 37 -2.16 2.03 7.39
N LEU A 38 -1.02 1.46 7.81
CA LEU A 38 -0.67 1.33 9.22
C LEU A 38 -0.56 2.68 9.92
N ALA A 39 0.06 3.68 9.28
CA ALA A 39 0.20 5.02 9.84
C ALA A 39 -1.18 5.68 10.06
N ILE A 40 -2.06 5.61 9.06
CA ILE A 40 -3.43 6.15 9.16
C ILE A 40 -4.22 5.43 10.24
N TRP A 41 -4.13 4.11 10.30
CA TRP A 41 -4.81 3.31 11.32
C TRP A 41 -4.31 3.65 12.72
N LEU A 42 -2.99 3.72 12.92
CA LEU A 42 -2.38 4.02 14.21
C LEU A 42 -2.74 5.44 14.67
N TRP A 43 -2.73 6.42 13.75
CA TRP A 43 -3.19 7.77 14.04
C TRP A 43 -4.63 7.78 14.57
N ASP A 44 -5.55 7.10 13.89
CA ASP A 44 -6.94 7.00 14.35
C ASP A 44 -7.04 6.36 15.74
N ARG A 45 -6.30 5.26 15.98
CA ARG A 45 -6.27 4.58 17.28
C ARG A 45 -5.71 5.45 18.39
N ILE A 46 -4.63 6.19 18.15
CA ILE A 46 -4.04 7.12 19.12
C ILE A 46 -5.05 8.18 19.52
N CYS A 47 -5.76 8.79 18.56
CA CYS A 47 -6.79 9.78 18.86
C CYS A 47 -7.92 9.20 19.72
N VAL A 48 -8.37 7.98 19.43
CA VAL A 48 -9.46 7.33 20.17
C VAL A 48 -9.03 6.92 21.58
N TRP A 49 -7.89 6.25 21.71
CA TRP A 49 -7.42 5.72 23.00
C TRP A 49 -7.02 6.81 23.99
N ASN A 50 -6.53 7.94 23.50
CA ASN A 50 -6.15 9.07 24.35
C ASN A 50 -7.25 10.14 24.44
N GLU A 51 -8.44 9.86 23.90
CA GLU A 51 -9.58 10.78 23.90
C GLU A 51 -9.19 12.18 23.37
N ILE A 52 -8.34 12.23 22.34
CA ILE A 52 -7.79 13.49 21.82
C ILE A 52 -8.93 14.31 21.24
N PRO A 53 -9.16 15.54 21.73
CA PRO A 53 -10.22 16.39 21.21
C PRO A 53 -10.00 16.76 19.73
N GLN A 54 -11.09 16.78 18.95
CA GLN A 54 -11.03 17.01 17.49
C GLN A 54 -10.46 18.37 17.08
N TYR A 55 -10.57 19.38 17.95
CA TYR A 55 -10.03 20.71 17.68
C TYR A 55 -8.51 20.79 17.84
N ILE A 56 -7.87 19.79 18.49
CA ILE A 56 -6.42 19.68 18.59
C ILE A 56 -5.88 18.87 17.42
N LEU A 57 -6.45 17.69 17.21
CA LEU A 57 -6.06 16.78 16.14
C LEU A 57 -7.31 16.09 15.59
N PRO A 58 -7.80 16.48 14.40
CA PRO A 58 -8.93 15.81 13.79
C PRO A 58 -8.52 14.38 13.42
N ARG A 59 -9.46 13.43 13.56
CA ARG A 59 -9.26 12.05 13.11
C ARG A 59 -9.14 12.01 11.58
N PRO A 60 -8.38 11.05 11.00
CA PRO A 60 -8.19 10.96 9.56
C PRO A 60 -9.49 10.90 8.76
N GLY A 61 -10.52 10.23 9.29
CA GLY A 61 -11.83 10.16 8.64
C GLY A 61 -12.51 11.52 8.49
N VAL A 62 -12.36 12.41 9.46
CA VAL A 62 -12.90 13.78 9.38
C VAL A 62 -12.14 14.60 8.36
N VAL A 63 -10.81 14.48 8.34
CA VAL A 63 -9.98 15.14 7.32
C VAL A 63 -10.40 14.71 5.91
N LEU A 64 -10.59 13.40 5.70
CA LEU A 64 -11.04 12.87 4.41
C LEU A 64 -12.44 13.39 4.01
N TRP A 65 -13.37 13.41 4.97
CA TRP A 65 -14.73 13.92 4.76
C TRP A 65 -14.71 15.41 4.37
N THR A 66 -13.92 16.23 5.07
CA THR A 66 -13.78 17.66 4.77
C THR A 66 -13.14 17.87 3.40
N LEU A 67 -12.04 17.17 3.08
CA LEU A 67 -11.40 17.24 1.77
C LEU A 67 -12.36 16.90 0.62
N TYR A 68 -13.24 15.91 0.82
CA TYR A 68 -14.22 15.52 -0.19
C TYR A 68 -15.31 16.58 -0.39
N ASN A 69 -15.91 17.07 0.70
CA ASN A 69 -17.00 18.05 0.60
C ASN A 69 -16.53 19.42 0.12
N ASP A 70 -15.33 19.84 0.54
CA ASP A 70 -14.76 21.13 0.19
C ASP A 70 -13.90 21.04 -1.08
N ALA A 71 -13.86 19.90 -1.77
CA ALA A 71 -13.07 19.71 -2.99
C ALA A 71 -13.38 20.80 -4.05
N GLY A 72 -14.65 21.17 -4.21
CA GLY A 72 -15.04 22.22 -5.13
C GLY A 72 -14.40 23.58 -4.84
N LEU A 73 -14.21 23.92 -3.56
CA LEU A 73 -13.53 25.14 -3.12
C LEU A 73 -12.00 25.00 -3.23
N LEU A 74 -11.46 23.84 -2.87
CA LEU A 74 -10.02 23.58 -2.90
C LEU A 74 -9.44 23.58 -4.32
N PHE A 75 -10.25 23.20 -5.32
CA PHE A 75 -9.84 23.09 -6.72
C PHE A 75 -10.49 24.15 -7.64
N SER A 76 -11.12 25.19 -7.12
CA SER A 76 -11.76 26.24 -7.94
C SER A 76 -10.82 27.34 -8.46
N ALA A 77 -9.50 27.22 -8.23
CA ALA A 77 -8.50 28.18 -8.68
C ALA A 77 -8.09 27.98 -10.15
#